data_AF-A0A4R1BES9-F1
#
_entry.id   AF-A0A4R1BES9-F1
#
_cell.length_a   1.000
_cell.length_b   1.000
_cell.length_c   1.000
_cell.angle_alpha   90.00
_cell.angle_beta   90.00
_cell.angle_gamma   90.00
#
_symmetry.space_group_name_H-M   'P 1'
#
loop_
_entity.id
_entity.type
_entity.pdbx_description
1 polymer ?
#
loop_
_entity_poly.entity_id
_entity_poly.type
_entity_poly.pdbx_seq_one_letter_code
_entity_poly.pdbx_strand_id
1 'polypeptide(L)'
;MVDFIENLFSPVVSVLAYVLRFFHYDLGVEWWISIALLTVVVRTVLFPLTVKQVKSMKAMQELKPELDKIREKYKDNRQKQQEEQMKLFQERRVNPLGGCLPILVQLPIFIGIFYVIRDFGGSAGIIGAADRPASEPTFREGGIFWFTDLTQHDPYFILPVLSAVTMLIGMEITAKRLPREQRWLMRILPFGITVITWTFPAGLFVYWIANNIFTAVQNYIIYNLGPGKDKPKEEKKEASSAAAELESEDEDSDDSSRNREKRLRRKRKKRKKSR
;
A
#
# COMPACT_ATOMS: atom_id res chain seq x y z
N MET A 1 -7.69 -17.38 -23.78
CA MET A 1 -7.08 -16.51 -22.74
C MET A 1 -8.15 -15.82 -21.91
N VAL A 2 -9.20 -15.30 -22.55
CA VAL A 2 -10.40 -14.76 -21.87
C VAL A 2 -11.06 -15.84 -21.00
N ASP A 3 -11.34 -17.03 -21.54
CA ASP A 3 -11.96 -18.15 -20.79
C ASP A 3 -11.15 -18.65 -19.58
N PHE A 4 -9.82 -18.49 -19.61
CA PHE A 4 -8.96 -18.84 -18.48
C PHE A 4 -9.11 -17.83 -17.35
N ILE A 5 -9.09 -16.53 -17.69
CA ILE A 5 -9.32 -15.44 -16.74
C ILE A 5 -10.75 -15.54 -16.18
N GLU A 6 -11.72 -15.88 -17.02
CA GLU A 6 -13.12 -16.10 -16.62
C GLU A 6 -13.24 -17.21 -15.56
N ASN A 7 -12.69 -18.39 -15.83
CA ASN A 7 -12.73 -19.49 -14.88
C ASN A 7 -11.94 -19.21 -13.59
N LEU A 8 -10.84 -18.46 -13.68
CA LEU A 8 -10.00 -18.10 -12.53
C LEU A 8 -10.73 -17.16 -11.55
N PHE A 9 -11.49 -16.18 -12.07
CA PHE A 9 -12.16 -15.18 -11.24
C PHE A 9 -13.64 -15.49 -10.95
N SER A 10 -14.26 -16.42 -11.70
CA SER A 10 -15.67 -16.80 -11.55
C SER A 10 -16.08 -17.10 -10.09
N PRO A 11 -15.32 -17.88 -9.28
CA PRO A 11 -15.70 -18.13 -7.89
C PRO A 11 -15.76 -16.85 -7.05
N VAL A 12 -14.80 -15.95 -7.23
CA VAL A 12 -14.74 -14.67 -6.51
C VAL A 12 -15.90 -13.79 -6.93
N VAL A 13 -16.13 -13.64 -8.24
CA VAL A 13 -17.23 -12.83 -8.77
C VAL A 13 -18.58 -13.37 -8.30
N SER A 14 -18.77 -14.70 -8.29
CA SER A 14 -19.99 -15.35 -7.83
C SER A 14 -20.28 -15.07 -6.35
N VAL A 15 -19.25 -15.16 -5.49
CA VAL A 15 -19.38 -14.83 -4.06
C VAL A 15 -19.69 -13.34 -3.88
N LEU A 16 -19.00 -12.46 -4.59
CA LEU A 16 -19.26 -11.02 -4.52
C LEU A 16 -20.69 -10.68 -4.97
N ALA A 17 -21.16 -11.28 -6.07
CA ALA A 17 -22.51 -11.11 -6.58
C ALA A 17 -23.57 -11.65 -5.61
N TYR A 18 -23.31 -12.80 -4.96
CA TYR A 18 -24.19 -13.36 -3.94
C TYR A 18 -24.35 -12.42 -2.74
N VAL A 19 -23.23 -11.93 -2.18
CA VAL A 19 -23.26 -10.97 -1.06
C VAL A 19 -23.95 -9.67 -1.45
N LEU A 20 -23.73 -9.20 -2.68
CA LEU A 20 -24.39 -7.99 -3.17
C LEU A 20 -25.91 -8.17 -3.30
N ARG A 21 -26.37 -9.31 -3.85
CA ARG A 21 -27.79 -9.66 -3.91
C ARG A 21 -28.41 -9.79 -2.53
N PHE A 22 -27.68 -10.35 -1.57
CA PHE A 22 -28.13 -10.44 -0.18
C PHE A 22 -28.42 -9.05 0.41
N PHE A 23 -27.51 -8.08 0.21
CA PHE A 23 -27.76 -6.71 0.67
C PHE A 23 -28.96 -6.07 -0.02
N HIS A 24 -29.10 -6.24 -1.33
CA HIS A 24 -30.19 -5.60 -2.04
C HIS A 24 -31.56 -6.24 -1.75
N TYR A 25 -31.65 -7.56 -1.84
CA TYR A 25 -32.94 -8.28 -1.75
C TYR A 25 -33.32 -8.64 -0.31
N ASP A 26 -32.38 -9.12 0.51
CA ASP A 26 -32.70 -9.57 1.88
C ASP A 26 -32.68 -8.42 2.89
N LEU A 27 -31.75 -7.45 2.76
CA LEU A 27 -31.73 -6.26 3.62
C LEU A 27 -32.55 -5.09 3.06
N GLY A 28 -32.98 -5.16 1.80
CA GLY A 28 -33.81 -4.13 1.17
C GLY A 28 -33.11 -2.80 0.94
N VAL A 29 -31.77 -2.77 0.83
CA VAL A 29 -31.01 -1.54 0.60
C VAL A 29 -30.77 -1.29 -0.88
N GLU A 30 -30.63 -0.02 -1.28
CA GLU A 30 -30.34 0.35 -2.66
C GLU A 30 -29.01 -0.24 -3.18
N TRP A 31 -28.86 -0.36 -4.50
CA TRP A 31 -27.66 -0.94 -5.11
C TRP A 31 -26.38 -0.17 -4.77
N TRP A 32 -26.43 1.18 -4.76
CA TRP A 32 -25.27 1.99 -4.39
C TRP A 32 -24.83 1.74 -2.92
N ILE A 33 -25.79 1.52 -2.02
CA ILE A 33 -25.51 1.15 -0.62
C ILE A 33 -24.95 -0.28 -0.56
N SER A 34 -25.53 -1.20 -1.32
CA SER A 34 -25.07 -2.59 -1.42
C SER A 34 -23.61 -2.67 -1.86
N ILE A 35 -23.20 -1.87 -2.87
CA ILE A 35 -21.80 -1.78 -3.31
C ILE A 35 -20.91 -1.26 -2.19
N ALA A 36 -21.33 -0.20 -1.48
CA ALA A 36 -20.57 0.34 -0.36
C ALA A 36 -20.41 -0.69 0.78
N LEU A 37 -21.47 -1.40 1.15
CA LEU A 37 -21.45 -2.44 2.18
C LEU A 37 -20.57 -3.63 1.78
N LEU A 38 -20.66 -4.08 0.52
CA LEU A 38 -19.80 -5.13 -0.02
C LEU A 38 -18.32 -4.73 0.14
N THR A 39 -18.00 -3.48 -0.17
CA THR A 39 -16.65 -2.93 -0.01
C THR A 39 -16.18 -3.02 1.44
N VAL A 40 -17.03 -2.62 2.39
CA VAL A 40 -16.72 -2.67 3.83
C VAL A 40 -16.49 -4.11 4.29
N VAL A 41 -17.32 -5.06 3.86
CA VAL A 41 -17.17 -6.48 4.21
C VAL A 41 -15.84 -7.04 3.69
N VAL A 42 -15.57 -6.87 2.38
CA VAL A 42 -14.31 -7.33 1.77
C VAL A 42 -13.12 -6.73 2.48
N ARG A 43 -13.15 -5.42 2.76
CA ARG A 43 -12.08 -4.72 3.46
C ARG A 43 -11.90 -5.16 4.91
N THR A 44 -12.98 -5.51 5.59
CA THR A 44 -12.92 -6.04 6.96
C THR A 44 -12.28 -7.42 6.99
N VAL A 45 -12.64 -8.30 6.06
CA VAL A 45 -12.02 -9.63 5.92
C VAL A 45 -10.52 -9.52 5.60
N LEU A 46 -10.15 -8.55 4.77
CA LEU A 46 -8.74 -8.31 4.39
C LEU A 46 -7.95 -7.48 5.40
N PHE A 47 -8.61 -6.90 6.40
CA PHE A 47 -7.98 -6.04 7.40
C PHE A 47 -6.71 -6.64 8.05
N PRO A 48 -6.68 -7.90 8.55
CA PRO A 48 -5.47 -8.47 9.14
C PRO A 48 -4.32 -8.59 8.13
N LEU A 49 -4.62 -8.85 6.87
CA LEU A 49 -3.61 -8.87 5.80
C LEU A 49 -3.05 -7.47 5.57
N THR A 50 -3.91 -6.45 5.52
CA THR A 50 -3.46 -5.06 5.36
C THR A 50 -2.62 -4.57 6.53
N VAL A 51 -2.93 -4.97 7.78
CA VAL A 51 -2.07 -4.66 8.94
C VAL A 51 -0.65 -5.22 8.74
N LYS A 52 -0.53 -6.46 8.25
CA LYS A 52 0.78 -7.06 7.92
C LYS A 52 1.47 -6.30 6.79
N GLN A 53 0.74 -5.88 5.75
CA GLN A 53 1.27 -5.05 4.65
C GLN A 53 1.83 -3.73 5.16
N VAL A 54 1.07 -2.99 5.97
CA VAL A 54 1.51 -1.70 6.53
C VAL A 54 2.74 -1.87 7.42
N LYS A 55 2.79 -2.93 8.24
CA LYS A 55 3.97 -3.26 9.05
C LYS A 55 5.21 -3.50 8.17
N SER A 56 5.07 -4.27 7.08
CA SER A 56 6.17 -4.50 6.13
C SER A 56 6.63 -3.21 5.44
N MET A 57 5.69 -2.34 5.07
CA MET A 57 5.98 -1.04 4.47
C MET A 57 6.73 -0.11 5.43
N LYS A 58 6.35 -0.10 6.71
CA LYS A 58 7.04 0.68 7.73
C LYS A 58 8.49 0.19 7.93
N ALA A 59 8.69 -1.13 8.03
CA ALA A 59 10.03 -1.70 8.12
C ALA A 59 10.92 -1.32 6.91
N MET A 60 10.33 -1.26 5.71
CA MET A 60 11.05 -0.77 4.52
C MET A 60 11.41 0.72 4.61
N GLN A 61 10.53 1.55 5.16
CA GLN A 61 10.80 2.98 5.36
C GLN A 61 11.92 3.21 6.38
N GLU A 62 12.00 2.39 7.42
CA GLU A 62 13.05 2.44 8.44
C GLU A 62 14.43 2.09 7.87
N LEU A 63 14.49 1.25 6.83
CA LEU A 63 15.75 0.90 6.13
C LEU A 63 16.24 1.97 5.15
N LYS A 64 15.39 2.94 4.77
CA LYS A 64 15.74 3.98 3.80
C LYS A 64 17.09 4.68 4.08
N PRO A 65 17.41 5.14 5.30
CA PRO A 65 18.70 5.79 5.57
C PRO A 65 19.90 4.85 5.36
N GLU A 66 19.80 3.57 5.73
CA GLU A 66 20.86 2.58 5.51
C GLU A 66 21.02 2.27 4.02
N LEU A 67 19.91 2.18 3.28
CA LEU A 67 19.90 2.02 1.82
C LEU A 67 20.55 3.22 1.13
N ASP A 68 20.29 4.44 1.60
CA ASP A 68 20.89 5.66 1.05
C ASP A 68 22.41 5.70 1.34
N LYS A 69 22.87 5.27 2.51
CA LYS A 69 24.31 5.09 2.81
C LYS A 69 24.97 4.07 1.87
N ILE A 70 24.33 2.92 1.63
CA ILE A 70 24.84 1.92 0.66
C ILE A 70 24.91 2.51 -0.75
N ARG A 71 23.89 3.29 -1.14
CA ARG A 71 23.86 3.96 -2.43
C ARG A 71 25.01 4.96 -2.58
N GLU A 72 25.31 5.71 -1.53
CA GLU A 72 26.42 6.66 -1.53
C GLU A 72 27.79 6.00 -1.51
N LYS A 73 27.96 4.93 -0.72
CA LYS A 73 29.22 4.19 -0.61
C LYS A 73 29.61 3.47 -1.90
N TYR A 74 28.63 3.02 -2.67
CA TYR A 74 28.83 2.25 -3.91
C TYR A 74 28.24 2.93 -5.15
N LYS A 75 28.32 4.27 -5.25
CA LYS A 75 27.79 5.04 -6.40
C LYS A 75 28.27 4.50 -7.75
N ASP A 76 29.55 4.14 -7.84
CA ASP A 76 30.18 3.69 -9.09
C ASP A 76 30.08 2.17 -9.33
N ASN A 77 29.55 1.42 -8.36
CA ASN A 77 29.45 -0.05 -8.45
C ASN A 77 28.03 -0.53 -8.16
N ARG A 78 27.20 -0.52 -9.22
CA ARG A 78 25.80 -0.94 -9.16
C ARG A 78 25.62 -2.39 -8.72
N GLN A 79 26.54 -3.27 -9.08
CA GLN A 79 26.46 -4.69 -8.70
C GLN A 79 26.66 -4.87 -7.20
N LYS A 80 27.71 -4.24 -6.65
CA LYS A 80 27.98 -4.25 -5.21
C LYS A 80 26.91 -3.52 -4.41
N GLN A 81 26.36 -2.44 -4.96
CA GLN A 81 25.21 -1.74 -4.39
C GLN A 81 23.99 -2.67 -4.26
N GLN A 82 23.64 -3.44 -5.29
CA GLN A 82 22.52 -4.39 -5.22
C GLN A 82 22.78 -5.54 -4.24
N GLU A 83 24.00 -6.06 -4.19
CA GLU A 83 24.40 -7.13 -3.26
C GLU A 83 24.27 -6.69 -1.80
N GLU A 84 24.82 -5.53 -1.46
CA GLU A 84 24.75 -4.98 -0.10
C GLU A 84 23.32 -4.58 0.30
N GLN A 85 22.52 -4.07 -0.64
CA GLN A 85 21.09 -3.84 -0.40
C GLN A 85 20.34 -5.14 -0.08
N MET A 86 20.63 -6.22 -0.81
CA MET A 86 20.00 -7.52 -0.55
C MET A 86 20.45 -8.12 0.79
N LYS A 87 21.74 -8.02 1.11
CA LYS A 87 22.29 -8.43 2.42
C LYS A 87 21.59 -7.68 3.55
N LEU A 88 21.45 -6.36 3.43
CA LEU A 88 20.74 -5.54 4.41
C LEU A 88 19.29 -6.01 4.60
N PHE A 89 18.55 -6.30 3.52
CA PHE A 89 17.20 -6.83 3.61
C PHE A 89 17.14 -8.19 4.34
N GLN A 90 18.12 -9.06 4.11
CA GLN A 90 18.22 -10.37 4.77
C GLN A 90 18.57 -10.25 6.25
N GLU A 91 19.58 -9.44 6.60
CA GLU A 91 20.01 -9.18 7.97
C GLU A 91 18.88 -8.60 8.82
N ARG A 92 18.12 -7.66 8.24
CA ARG A 92 16.99 -7.00 8.89
C ARG A 92 15.68 -7.79 8.76
N ARG A 93 15.71 -8.94 8.05
CA ARG A 93 14.57 -9.84 7.78
C ARG A 93 13.35 -9.11 7.22
N VAL A 94 13.57 -8.13 6.34
CA VAL A 94 12.51 -7.36 5.67
C VAL A 94 12.33 -7.87 4.25
N ASN A 95 11.09 -8.20 3.87
CA ASN A 95 10.78 -8.64 2.52
C ASN A 95 10.53 -7.44 1.57
N PRO A 96 11.34 -7.24 0.51
CA PRO A 96 11.14 -6.13 -0.44
C PRO A 96 9.81 -6.19 -1.19
N LEU A 97 9.25 -7.39 -1.39
CA LEU A 97 7.97 -7.58 -2.07
C LEU A 97 6.77 -7.20 -1.20
N GLY A 98 6.96 -7.01 0.12
CA GLY A 98 5.89 -6.58 1.01
C GLY A 98 5.30 -5.22 0.63
N GLY A 99 6.04 -4.39 -0.12
CA GLY A 99 5.57 -3.07 -0.54
C GLY A 99 4.71 -3.02 -1.80
N CYS A 100 4.83 -4.00 -2.70
CA CYS A 100 3.95 -4.10 -3.88
C CYS A 100 2.73 -5.01 -3.63
N LEU A 101 2.70 -5.73 -2.51
CA LEU A 101 1.61 -6.60 -2.10
C LEU A 101 0.21 -5.93 -2.13
N PRO A 102 0.04 -4.65 -1.79
CA PRO A 102 -1.26 -3.98 -1.91
C PRO A 102 -1.82 -3.99 -3.34
N ILE A 103 -0.96 -3.82 -4.35
CA ILE A 103 -1.37 -3.81 -5.76
C ILE A 103 -1.85 -5.20 -6.17
N LEU A 104 -1.12 -6.24 -5.77
CA LEU A 104 -1.46 -7.63 -6.10
C LEU A 104 -2.80 -8.07 -5.49
N VAL A 105 -3.11 -7.64 -4.27
CA VAL A 105 -4.38 -7.96 -3.60
C VAL A 105 -5.53 -7.13 -4.17
N GLN A 106 -5.27 -5.87 -4.53
CA GLN A 106 -6.31 -4.96 -5.02
C GLN A 106 -6.78 -5.30 -6.44
N LEU A 107 -5.87 -5.80 -7.30
CA LEU A 107 -6.17 -6.10 -8.69
C LEU A 107 -7.33 -7.11 -8.86
N PRO A 108 -7.34 -8.29 -8.19
CA PRO A 108 -8.49 -9.22 -8.24
C PRO A 108 -9.82 -8.60 -7.80
N ILE A 109 -9.80 -7.78 -6.75
CA ILE A 109 -11.01 -7.16 -6.19
C ILE A 109 -11.58 -6.14 -7.16
N PHE A 110 -10.71 -5.32 -7.75
CA PHE A 110 -11.08 -4.35 -8.79
C PHE A 110 -11.68 -5.05 -10.01
N ILE A 111 -11.01 -6.10 -10.50
CA ILE A 111 -11.50 -6.92 -11.61
C ILE A 111 -12.88 -7.49 -11.28
N GLY A 112 -13.05 -8.06 -10.09
CA GLY A 112 -14.31 -8.64 -9.64
C GLY A 112 -15.45 -7.62 -9.65
N ILE A 113 -15.25 -6.46 -9.04
CA ILE A 113 -16.27 -5.41 -8.95
C ILE A 113 -16.56 -4.78 -10.31
N PHE A 114 -15.54 -4.57 -11.14
CA PHE A 114 -15.72 -4.08 -12.52
C PHE A 114 -16.61 -5.03 -13.33
N TYR A 115 -16.38 -6.35 -13.22
CA TYR A 115 -17.23 -7.32 -13.90
C TYR A 115 -18.62 -7.42 -13.29
N VAL A 116 -18.79 -7.34 -11.97
CA VAL A 116 -20.12 -7.28 -11.33
C VAL A 116 -20.91 -6.07 -11.85
N ILE A 117 -20.30 -4.89 -11.94
CA ILE A 117 -20.98 -3.68 -12.46
C ILE A 117 -21.37 -3.84 -13.93
N ARG A 118 -20.48 -4.42 -14.76
CA ARG A 118 -20.75 -4.64 -16.19
C ARG A 118 -21.87 -5.65 -16.40
N ASP A 119 -21.88 -6.72 -15.62
CA ASP A 119 -22.85 -7.81 -15.68
C ASP A 119 -24.26 -7.34 -15.27
N PHE A 120 -24.36 -6.64 -14.13
CA PHE A 120 -25.62 -6.06 -13.65
C PHE A 120 -26.06 -4.82 -14.44
N GLY A 121 -25.23 -4.31 -15.34
CA GLY A 121 -25.56 -3.23 -16.28
C GLY A 121 -26.18 -3.67 -17.61
N GLY A 122 -26.39 -4.97 -17.79
CA GLY A 122 -26.97 -5.54 -19.00
C GLY A 122 -25.97 -5.74 -20.14
N SER A 123 -24.68 -5.64 -19.87
CA SER A 123 -23.62 -5.99 -20.81
C SER A 123 -23.14 -7.41 -20.48
N ALA A 124 -23.17 -8.33 -21.45
CA ALA A 124 -22.78 -9.73 -21.27
C ALA A 124 -21.45 -9.85 -20.51
N GLY A 125 -21.53 -10.11 -19.21
CA GLY A 125 -20.43 -10.30 -18.29
C GLY A 125 -20.05 -11.78 -18.15
N ILE A 126 -18.99 -12.01 -17.37
CA ILE A 126 -18.36 -13.33 -17.12
C ILE A 126 -19.34 -14.35 -16.50
N ILE A 127 -20.46 -13.91 -15.94
CA ILE A 127 -21.48 -14.76 -15.34
C ILE A 127 -22.81 -14.50 -16.04
N GLY A 128 -23.03 -15.11 -17.20
CA GLY A 128 -24.38 -15.43 -17.65
C GLY A 128 -25.39 -14.27 -17.66
N ALA A 129 -24.98 -13.03 -17.98
CA ALA A 129 -25.92 -11.98 -18.37
C ALA A 129 -26.79 -12.38 -19.59
N ALA A 130 -26.46 -13.50 -20.27
CA ALA A 130 -27.31 -14.16 -21.25
C ALA A 130 -28.51 -14.94 -20.65
N ASP A 131 -28.43 -15.40 -19.41
CA ASP A 131 -29.48 -16.21 -18.74
C ASP A 131 -30.23 -15.45 -17.63
N ARG A 132 -29.98 -14.14 -17.49
CA ARG A 132 -30.66 -13.32 -16.49
C ARG A 132 -32.12 -13.09 -16.90
N PRO A 133 -33.11 -13.38 -16.02
CA PRO A 133 -34.49 -13.06 -16.30
C PRO A 133 -34.65 -11.54 -16.52
N ALA A 134 -35.38 -11.15 -17.56
CA ALA A 134 -35.63 -9.73 -17.88
C ALA A 134 -36.32 -8.95 -16.74
N SER A 135 -36.88 -9.65 -15.75
CA SER A 135 -37.56 -9.10 -14.57
C SER A 135 -36.64 -8.74 -13.41
N GLU A 136 -35.34 -9.08 -13.43
CA GLU A 136 -34.44 -8.71 -12.33
C GLU A 136 -33.99 -7.23 -12.45
N PRO A 137 -34.14 -6.40 -11.40
CA PRO A 137 -33.75 -4.99 -11.41
C PRO A 137 -32.24 -4.82 -11.65
N THR A 138 -31.90 -4.07 -12.70
CA THR A 138 -30.52 -3.78 -13.12
C THR A 138 -29.97 -2.56 -12.39
N PHE A 139 -28.65 -2.35 -12.46
CA PHE A 139 -27.97 -1.18 -11.90
C PHE A 139 -28.41 0.18 -12.51
N ARG A 140 -29.34 0.17 -13.47
CA ARG A 140 -29.87 1.35 -14.16
C ARG A 140 -30.74 2.25 -13.29
N GLU A 141 -31.36 1.69 -12.25
CA GLU A 141 -32.20 2.43 -11.29
C GLU A 141 -31.66 2.35 -9.85
N GLY A 142 -30.40 1.97 -9.71
CA GLY A 142 -29.81 1.62 -8.41
C GLY A 142 -29.07 2.75 -7.69
N GLY A 143 -29.05 3.95 -8.26
CA GLY A 143 -28.35 5.11 -7.73
C GLY A 143 -29.21 6.07 -6.90
N ILE A 144 -28.72 7.28 -6.68
CA ILE A 144 -29.44 8.30 -5.90
C ILE A 144 -29.18 9.71 -6.45
N PHE A 145 -30.16 10.60 -6.28
CA PHE A 145 -30.09 12.01 -6.68
C PHE A 145 -29.68 12.21 -8.15
N TRP A 146 -28.43 12.59 -8.42
CA TRP A 146 -27.93 12.96 -9.74
C TRP A 146 -27.24 11.81 -10.49
N PHE A 147 -27.03 10.66 -9.86
CA PHE A 147 -26.40 9.48 -10.45
C PHE A 147 -27.30 8.24 -10.37
N THR A 148 -28.51 8.32 -10.93
CA THR A 148 -29.52 7.25 -10.82
C THR A 148 -29.10 5.93 -11.50
N ASP A 149 -28.37 6.02 -12.61
CA ASP A 149 -27.85 4.88 -13.36
C ASP A 149 -26.39 4.61 -12.98
N LEU A 150 -26.12 3.50 -12.29
CA LEU A 150 -24.78 3.12 -11.85
C LEU A 150 -23.90 2.55 -12.99
N THR A 151 -24.49 2.28 -14.16
CA THR A 151 -23.81 1.70 -15.33
C THR A 151 -23.22 2.76 -16.24
N GLN A 152 -23.75 3.99 -16.15
CA GLN A 152 -23.30 5.13 -16.93
C GLN A 152 -22.32 6.00 -16.13
N HIS A 153 -21.58 6.85 -16.82
CA HIS A 153 -20.71 7.83 -16.17
C HIS A 153 -21.55 8.92 -15.51
N ASP A 154 -20.99 9.58 -14.49
CA ASP A 154 -21.65 10.71 -13.82
C ASP A 154 -21.71 11.94 -14.76
N PRO A 155 -22.91 12.41 -15.16
CA PRO A 155 -23.04 13.53 -16.10
C PRO A 155 -22.53 14.86 -15.53
N TYR A 156 -22.43 15.00 -14.21
CA TYR A 156 -21.96 16.21 -13.53
C TYR A 156 -20.53 16.10 -12.99
N PHE A 157 -19.88 14.95 -13.17
CA PHE A 157 -18.52 14.68 -12.71
C PHE A 157 -18.28 14.90 -11.20
N ILE A 158 -19.34 14.86 -10.39
CA ILE A 158 -19.26 15.02 -8.94
C ILE A 158 -18.58 13.81 -8.31
N LEU A 159 -18.93 12.60 -8.73
CA LEU A 159 -18.38 11.33 -8.25
C LEU A 159 -16.85 11.20 -8.51
N PRO A 160 -16.32 11.48 -9.71
CA PRO A 160 -14.89 11.54 -9.96
C PRO A 160 -14.14 12.52 -9.03
N VAL A 161 -14.67 13.73 -8.86
CA VAL A 161 -14.06 14.74 -7.99
C VAL A 161 -14.09 14.29 -6.53
N LEU A 162 -15.22 13.75 -6.06
CA LEU A 162 -15.36 13.24 -4.70
C LEU A 162 -14.43 12.05 -4.43
N SER A 163 -14.26 11.16 -5.40
CA SER A 163 -13.28 10.06 -5.34
C SER A 163 -11.85 10.59 -5.21
N ALA A 164 -11.49 11.62 -6.00
CA ALA A 164 -10.18 12.27 -5.90
C ALA A 164 -9.93 12.86 -4.50
N VAL A 165 -10.91 13.60 -3.97
CA VAL A 165 -10.83 14.22 -2.65
C VAL A 165 -10.68 13.16 -1.55
N THR A 166 -11.49 12.09 -1.58
CA THR A 166 -11.39 11.00 -0.59
C THR A 166 -10.06 10.26 -0.67
N MET A 167 -9.54 10.05 -1.88
CA MET A 167 -8.21 9.46 -2.09
C MET A 167 -7.10 10.35 -1.51
N LEU A 168 -7.18 11.67 -1.72
CA LEU A 168 -6.23 12.63 -1.18
C LEU A 168 -6.23 12.65 0.36
N ILE A 169 -7.40 12.58 0.98
CA ILE A 169 -7.53 12.49 2.45
C ILE A 169 -6.80 11.24 2.96
N GLY A 170 -7.07 10.08 2.37
CA GLY A 170 -6.40 8.83 2.73
C GLY A 170 -4.89 8.85 2.49
N MET A 171 -4.47 9.48 1.40
CA MET A 171 -3.05 9.66 1.08
C MET A 171 -2.35 10.59 2.05
N GLU A 172 -2.97 11.68 2.50
CA GLU A 172 -2.33 12.66 3.38
C GLU A 172 -1.93 12.05 4.74
N ILE A 173 -2.72 11.09 5.24
CA ILE A 173 -2.40 10.31 6.45
C ILE A 173 -1.07 9.55 6.28
N THR A 174 -0.83 8.99 5.09
CA THR A 174 0.38 8.22 4.78
C THR A 174 1.53 9.11 4.33
N ALA A 175 1.25 10.15 3.54
CA ALA A 175 2.21 11.06 2.91
C ALA A 175 3.04 11.83 3.95
N LYS A 176 2.46 12.15 5.12
CA LYS A 176 3.19 12.80 6.23
C LYS A 176 4.43 12.01 6.69
N ARG A 177 4.49 10.71 6.40
CA ARG A 177 5.56 9.78 6.79
C ARG A 177 6.62 9.58 5.71
N LEU A 178 6.38 10.10 4.51
CA LEU A 178 7.28 9.97 3.37
C LEU A 178 8.20 11.19 3.21
N PRO A 179 9.41 11.00 2.64
CA PRO A 179 10.31 12.11 2.34
C PRO A 179 9.71 13.13 1.37
N ARG A 180 10.16 14.38 1.46
CA ARG A 180 9.55 15.54 0.78
C ARG A 180 9.40 15.33 -0.73
N GLU A 181 10.38 14.70 -1.36
CA GLU A 181 10.37 14.38 -2.79
C GLU A 181 9.33 13.34 -3.21
N GLN A 182 8.89 12.46 -2.30
CA GLN A 182 7.86 11.47 -2.62
C GLN A 182 6.45 12.00 -2.34
N ARG A 183 6.32 12.95 -1.41
CA ARG A 183 5.02 13.55 -1.04
C ARG A 183 4.34 14.27 -2.20
N TRP A 184 5.08 15.02 -3.01
CA TRP A 184 4.48 15.78 -4.12
C TRP A 184 3.94 14.82 -5.19
N LEU A 185 4.70 13.78 -5.53
CA LEU A 185 4.29 12.76 -6.50
C LEU A 185 2.99 12.07 -6.06
N MET A 186 2.89 11.70 -4.79
CA MET A 186 1.69 11.08 -4.25
C MET A 186 0.47 12.01 -4.23
N ARG A 187 0.66 13.32 -4.09
CA ARG A 187 -0.47 14.27 -4.15
C ARG A 187 -0.96 14.53 -5.57
N ILE A 188 -0.09 14.41 -6.59
CA ILE A 188 -0.48 14.62 -7.99
C ILE A 188 -1.16 13.37 -8.58
N LEU A 189 -0.73 12.18 -8.16
CA LEU A 189 -1.20 10.91 -8.72
C LEU A 189 -2.73 10.74 -8.72
N PRO A 190 -3.49 11.07 -7.65
CA PRO A 190 -4.94 11.01 -7.65
C PRO A 190 -5.60 11.83 -8.76
N PHE A 191 -5.08 13.02 -9.06
CA PHE A 191 -5.61 13.87 -10.14
C PHE A 191 -5.42 13.22 -11.51
N GLY A 192 -4.24 12.64 -11.76
CA GLY A 192 -3.96 11.93 -13.01
C GLY A 192 -4.88 10.72 -13.21
N ILE A 193 -5.12 9.94 -12.15
CA ILE A 193 -6.05 8.80 -12.20
C ILE A 193 -7.47 9.29 -12.46
N THR A 194 -7.94 10.33 -11.76
CA THR A 194 -9.29 10.87 -11.95
C THR A 194 -9.55 11.34 -13.38
N VAL A 195 -8.58 11.99 -14.04
CA VAL A 195 -8.72 12.40 -15.45
C VAL A 195 -8.88 11.20 -16.37
N ILE A 196 -8.13 10.11 -16.13
CA ILE A 196 -8.20 8.90 -16.95
C ILE A 196 -9.52 8.16 -16.73
N THR A 197 -10.03 8.17 -15.50
CA THR A 197 -11.21 7.38 -15.11
C THR A 197 -12.52 8.16 -15.13
N TRP A 198 -12.53 9.44 -15.52
CA TRP A 198 -13.71 10.30 -15.43
C TRP A 198 -14.93 9.82 -16.26
N THR A 199 -14.72 8.99 -17.29
CA THR A 199 -15.78 8.36 -18.09
C THR A 199 -16.25 7.00 -17.57
N PHE A 200 -15.72 6.55 -16.43
CA PHE A 200 -16.04 5.22 -15.90
C PHE A 200 -17.43 5.22 -15.24
N PRO A 201 -18.08 4.04 -15.14
CA PRO A 201 -19.42 3.93 -14.55
C PRO A 201 -19.50 4.46 -13.11
N ALA A 202 -20.62 5.09 -12.76
CA ALA A 202 -20.87 5.66 -11.45
C ALA A 202 -20.78 4.62 -10.33
N GLY A 203 -21.21 3.37 -10.57
CA GLY A 203 -21.08 2.27 -9.60
C GLY A 203 -19.64 2.00 -9.19
N LEU A 204 -18.67 2.23 -10.10
CA LEU A 204 -17.26 2.06 -9.78
C LEU A 204 -16.74 3.19 -8.89
N PHE A 205 -17.25 4.41 -9.08
CA PHE A 205 -16.93 5.53 -8.20
C PHE A 205 -17.54 5.36 -6.81
N VAL A 206 -18.76 4.80 -6.70
CA VAL A 206 -19.35 4.44 -5.39
C VAL A 206 -18.44 3.47 -4.64
N TYR A 207 -17.96 2.42 -5.34
CA TYR A 207 -16.96 1.50 -4.81
C TYR A 207 -15.67 2.23 -4.38
N TRP A 208 -15.08 3.06 -5.24
CA TRP A 208 -13.84 3.76 -4.92
C TRP A 208 -13.98 4.70 -3.73
N ILE A 209 -15.08 5.44 -3.63
CA ILE A 209 -15.34 6.35 -2.50
C ILE A 209 -15.46 5.54 -1.20
N ALA A 210 -16.27 4.48 -1.18
CA ALA A 210 -16.39 3.61 -0.01
C ALA A 210 -15.03 3.01 0.40
N ASN A 211 -14.27 2.56 -0.60
CA ASN A 211 -12.94 1.98 -0.44
C ASN A 211 -11.92 3.00 0.11
N ASN A 212 -11.96 4.24 -0.38
CA ASN A 212 -11.08 5.33 0.04
C ASN A 212 -11.39 5.76 1.48
N ILE A 213 -12.68 5.89 1.82
CA ILE A 213 -13.13 6.21 3.18
C ILE A 213 -12.69 5.11 4.14
N PHE A 214 -12.96 3.84 3.81
CA PHE A 214 -12.51 2.71 4.63
C PHE A 214 -10.99 2.73 4.80
N THR A 215 -10.24 2.92 3.71
CA THR A 215 -8.77 2.98 3.75
C THR A 215 -8.27 4.14 4.60
N ALA A 216 -8.90 5.31 4.53
CA ALA A 216 -8.54 6.46 5.36
C ALA A 216 -8.76 6.17 6.85
N VAL A 217 -9.92 5.61 7.20
CA VAL A 217 -10.24 5.19 8.58
C VAL A 217 -9.28 4.09 9.05
N GLN A 218 -9.04 3.08 8.23
CA GLN A 218 -8.10 2.00 8.50
C GLN A 218 -6.69 2.51 8.73
N ASN A 219 -6.17 3.37 7.84
CA ASN A 219 -4.85 3.97 7.98
C ASN A 219 -4.77 4.81 9.24
N TYR A 220 -5.80 5.63 9.51
CA TYR A 220 -5.87 6.40 10.75
C TYR A 220 -5.77 5.50 11.99
N ILE A 221 -6.51 4.40 12.04
CA ILE A 221 -6.45 3.43 13.15
C ILE A 221 -5.06 2.80 13.24
N ILE A 222 -4.52 2.26 12.14
CA ILE A 222 -3.22 1.56 12.17
C ILE A 222 -2.08 2.48 12.60
N TYR A 223 -2.10 3.73 12.16
CA TYR A 223 -1.03 4.69 12.41
C TYR A 223 -1.15 5.46 13.73
N ASN A 224 -2.36 5.61 14.28
CA ASN A 224 -2.56 6.36 15.52
C ASN A 224 -2.83 5.45 16.74
N LEU A 225 -3.45 4.28 16.53
CA LEU A 225 -3.89 3.35 17.58
C LEU A 225 -3.20 1.97 17.49
N GLY A 226 -2.62 1.63 16.35
CA GLY A 226 -2.06 0.30 16.07
C GLY A 226 -0.52 0.22 16.07
N PRO A 227 0.05 -0.93 15.64
CA PRO A 227 1.49 -1.17 15.57
C PRO A 227 2.24 -0.27 14.56
N GLY A 228 1.50 0.55 13.79
CA GLY A 228 2.06 1.58 12.92
C GLY A 228 2.44 2.87 13.66
N LYS A 229 2.04 3.04 14.93
CA LYS A 229 2.38 4.23 15.75
C LYS A 229 3.87 4.50 15.76
N ASP A 230 4.27 5.72 15.44
CA ASP A 230 5.66 6.13 15.63
C ASP A 230 5.93 6.11 17.12
N LYS A 231 6.89 5.31 17.55
CA LYS A 231 7.34 5.39 18.94
C LYS A 231 7.88 6.80 19.20
N PRO A 232 7.68 7.37 20.40
CA PRO A 232 8.07 8.74 20.71
C PRO A 232 9.55 9.00 20.36
N LYS A 233 9.87 10.25 20.01
CA LYS A 233 11.22 10.72 19.64
C LYS A 233 12.33 10.39 20.67
N GLU A 234 11.97 9.97 21.89
CA GLU A 234 12.89 9.57 22.96
C GLU A 234 13.67 8.30 22.64
N GLU A 235 13.05 7.23 22.11
CA GLU A 235 13.77 6.00 21.75
C GLU A 235 14.79 6.24 20.61
N LYS A 236 14.52 7.18 19.69
CA LYS A 236 15.48 7.58 18.64
C LYS A 236 16.66 8.39 19.19
N LYS A 237 16.46 9.12 20.30
CA LYS A 237 17.55 9.84 20.99
C LYS A 237 18.43 8.88 21.76
N GLU A 238 17.83 7.93 22.49
CA GLU A 238 18.55 6.89 23.23
C GLU A 238 19.29 5.93 22.30
N ALA A 239 18.68 5.49 21.20
CA ALA A 239 19.37 4.64 20.21
C ALA A 239 20.49 5.39 19.47
N SER A 240 20.35 6.69 19.23
CA SER A 240 21.39 7.51 18.62
C SER A 240 22.53 7.85 19.59
N SER A 241 22.26 8.00 20.90
CA SER A 241 23.32 8.20 21.88
C SER A 241 24.06 6.89 22.17
N ALA A 242 23.34 5.76 22.28
CA ALA A 242 23.96 4.44 22.46
C ALA A 242 24.82 4.01 21.26
N ALA A 243 24.39 4.32 20.03
CA ALA A 243 25.19 4.07 18.84
C ALA A 243 26.44 4.96 18.75
N ALA A 244 26.34 6.22 19.20
CA ALA A 244 27.49 7.14 19.25
C ALA A 244 28.49 6.75 20.35
N GLU A 245 28.01 6.23 21.49
CA GLU A 245 28.86 5.68 22.55
C GLU A 245 29.62 4.44 22.06
N LEU A 246 28.94 3.50 21.38
CA LEU A 246 29.58 2.31 20.79
C LEU A 246 30.63 2.67 19.72
N GLU A 247 30.35 3.63 18.83
CA GLU A 247 31.35 4.10 17.85
C GLU A 247 32.55 4.76 18.53
N SER A 248 32.34 5.51 19.63
CA SER A 248 33.44 6.13 20.38
C SER A 248 34.29 5.11 21.15
N GLU A 249 33.68 4.05 21.70
CA GLU A 249 34.41 2.98 22.38
C GLU A 249 35.22 2.13 21.40
N ASP A 250 34.69 1.87 20.20
CA ASP A 250 35.41 1.16 19.14
C ASP A 250 36.60 1.98 18.61
N GLU A 251 36.44 3.31 18.43
CA GLU A 251 37.53 4.21 18.02
C GLU A 251 38.64 4.33 19.08
N ASP A 252 38.30 4.44 20.37
CA ASP A 252 39.29 4.49 21.46
C ASP A 252 40.02 3.14 21.62
N SER A 253 39.33 2.01 21.37
CA SER A 253 39.94 0.69 21.40
C SER A 253 40.95 0.49 20.26
N ASP A 254 40.65 0.98 19.05
CA ASP A 254 41.52 0.85 17.87
C ASP A 254 42.73 1.81 17.93
N ASP A 255 42.58 3.01 18.49
CA ASP A 255 43.72 3.92 18.69
C ASP A 255 44.66 3.45 19.81
N SER A 256 44.11 2.91 20.91
CA SER A 256 44.93 2.37 22.01
C SER A 256 45.77 1.17 21.56
N SER A 257 45.20 0.30 20.73
CA SER A 257 45.86 -0.89 20.19
C SER A 257 46.90 -0.53 19.11
N ARG A 258 46.61 0.44 18.23
CA ARG A 258 47.60 1.01 17.29
C ARG A 258 48.77 1.69 17.97
N ASN A 259 48.53 2.46 19.03
CA ASN A 259 49.61 3.12 19.78
C ASN A 259 50.47 2.10 20.54
N ARG A 260 49.88 1.04 21.09
CA ARG A 260 50.60 -0.08 21.71
C ARG A 260 51.48 -0.80 20.69
N GLU A 261 50.99 -1.06 19.48
CA GLU A 261 51.76 -1.70 18.42
C GLU A 261 52.93 -0.82 17.94
N LYS A 262 52.71 0.48 17.76
CA LYS A 262 53.79 1.45 17.43
C LYS A 262 54.86 1.49 18.51
N ARG A 263 54.48 1.45 19.80
CA ARG A 263 55.41 1.46 20.94
C ARG A 263 56.23 0.15 21.02
N LEU A 264 55.61 -0.99 20.74
CA LEU A 264 56.29 -2.29 20.64
C LEU A 264 57.26 -2.35 19.45
N ARG A 265 56.86 -1.82 18.28
CA ARG A 265 57.74 -1.70 17.10
C ARG A 265 58.96 -0.79 17.38
N ARG A 266 58.77 0.34 18.07
CA ARG A 266 59.88 1.22 18.49
C ARG A 266 60.84 0.53 19.47
N LYS A 267 60.33 -0.24 20.45
CA LYS A 267 61.16 -1.03 21.37
C LYS A 267 61.95 -2.14 20.63
N ARG A 268 61.33 -2.83 19.66
CA ARG A 268 62.00 -3.83 18.82
C ARG A 268 63.10 -3.21 17.95
N LYS A 269 62.88 -2.02 17.36
CA LYS A 269 63.91 -1.30 16.59
C LYS A 269 65.08 -0.84 17.46
N LYS A 270 64.85 -0.39 18.70
CA LYS A 270 65.94 -0.02 19.64
C LYS A 270 66.78 -1.23 20.05
N ARG A 271 66.17 -2.39 20.31
CA ARG A 271 66.88 -3.65 20.63
C ARG A 271 67.71 -4.21 19.48
N LYS A 272 67.32 -3.97 18.22
CA LYS A 272 68.10 -4.37 17.03
C LYS A 272 69.29 -3.44 16.73
N LYS A 273 69.35 -2.26 17.34
CA LYS A 273 70.44 -1.27 17.16
C LYS A 273 71.51 -1.33 18.26
N SER A 274 71.34 -2.17 19.28
CA SER A 274 72.27 -2.37 20.39
C SER A 274 72.94 -3.76 20.39
N ARG A 275 72.93 -4.43 19.24
CA ARG A 275 73.71 -5.63 18.90
C ARG A 275 74.43 -5.32 17.61
#